data_AF-A0A3C2B327-F1
#
_entry.id   AF-A0A3C2B327-F1
#
_cell.length_a   1.000
_cell.length_b   1.000
_cell.length_c   1.000
_cell.angle_alpha   90.00
_cell.angle_beta   90.00
_cell.angle_gamma   90.00
#
_symmetry.space_group_name_H-M   'P 1'
#
loop_
_entity.id
_entity.type
_entity.pdbx_description
1 polymer ?
#
loop_
_entity_poly.entity_id
_entity_poly.type
_entity_poly.pdbx_seq_one_letter_code
_entity_poly.pdbx_strand_id
1 'polypeptide(L)'
;ELTVLSPQSGVRSVQAGAVVLAMGARERTAGAIRLPGERPAGVWTAGAAQRLVNLHGLLPGRRVLILGSGDIGLIMSTRAENE
;
A
#
# COMPACT_ATOMS: atom_id res chain seq x y z
N GLU A 1 -9.74 -29.07 -0.10
CA GLU A 1 -8.84 -28.62 0.98
C GLU A 1 -8.09 -27.35 0.58
N LEU A 2 -8.07 -26.35 1.47
CA LEU A 2 -7.35 -25.08 1.31
C LEU A 2 -6.54 -24.82 2.58
N THR A 3 -5.25 -24.54 2.44
CA THR A 3 -4.41 -24.09 3.55
C THR A 3 -4.46 -22.57 3.67
N VAL A 4 -4.79 -22.08 4.86
CA VAL A 4 -4.88 -20.64 5.17
C VAL A 4 -3.92 -20.29 6.31
N LEU A 5 -3.45 -19.04 6.31
CA LEU A 5 -2.57 -18.49 7.34
C LEU A 5 -3.16 -17.15 7.83
N SER A 6 -3.23 -16.98 9.14
CA SER A 6 -3.54 -15.67 9.75
C SER A 6 -2.77 -15.46 11.05
N PRO A 7 -2.53 -14.20 11.47
CA PRO A 7 -1.90 -13.92 12.76
C PRO A 7 -2.68 -14.49 13.96
N GLN A 8 -4.01 -14.49 13.91
CA GLN A 8 -4.86 -14.89 15.03
C GLN A 8 -4.98 -16.40 15.21
N SER A 9 -4.92 -17.16 14.10
CA SER A 9 -5.21 -18.60 14.12
C SER A 9 -4.11 -19.48 13.54
N GLY A 10 -2.97 -18.89 13.17
CA GLY A 10 -1.83 -19.62 12.62
C GLY A 10 -2.16 -20.28 11.27
N VAL A 11 -1.50 -21.40 11.01
CA VAL A 11 -1.74 -22.23 9.82
C VAL A 11 -2.93 -23.16 10.07
N ARG A 12 -3.89 -23.19 9.16
CA ARG A 12 -5.04 -24.10 9.22
C ARG A 12 -5.36 -24.69 7.86
N SER A 13 -5.83 -25.94 7.85
CA SER A 13 -6.46 -26.55 6.67
C SER A 13 -7.98 -26.44 6.78
N VAL A 14 -8.63 -26.00 5.71
CA VAL A 14 -10.07 -25.83 5.60
C VAL A 14 -10.60 -26.69 4.45
N GLN A 15 -11.61 -27.52 4.73
CA GLN A 15 -12.35 -28.21 3.68
C GLN A 15 -13.53 -27.33 3.25
N ALA A 16 -13.65 -27.06 1.96
CA ALA A 16 -14.69 -26.22 1.40
C ALA A 16 -15.15 -26.79 0.06
N GLY A 17 -16.46 -26.71 -0.21
CA GLY A 17 -17.04 -27.09 -1.51
C GLY A 17 -16.81 -26.06 -2.61
N ALA A 18 -16.56 -24.80 -2.24
CA ALA A 18 -16.20 -23.71 -3.14
C ALA A 18 -15.33 -22.67 -2.39
N VAL A 19 -14.51 -21.91 -3.13
CA VAL A 19 -13.61 -20.89 -2.58
C VAL A 19 -13.75 -19.58 -3.37
N VAL A 20 -13.89 -18.46 -2.65
CA VAL A 20 -13.86 -17.10 -3.24
C VAL A 20 -12.70 -16.33 -2.61
N LEU A 21 -11.80 -15.81 -3.46
CA LEU A 21 -10.64 -15.05 -3.01
C LEU A 21 -10.93 -13.54 -3.12
N ALA A 22 -11.09 -12.87 -1.98
CA ALA A 22 -11.34 -11.43 -1.88
C ALA A 22 -10.19 -10.69 -1.18
N MET A 23 -8.95 -10.97 -1.60
CA MET A 23 -7.72 -10.52 -0.90
C MET A 23 -7.35 -9.04 -1.18
N GLY A 24 -8.11 -8.36 -2.02
CA GLY A 24 -7.82 -7.00 -2.47
C GLY A 24 -6.60 -6.92 -3.38
N ALA A 25 -6.03 -5.71 -3.51
CA ALA A 25 -4.84 -5.43 -4.31
C ALA A 25 -3.78 -4.73 -3.46
N ARG A 26 -2.51 -4.93 -3.82
CA ARG A 26 -1.37 -4.25 -3.21
C ARG A 26 -0.74 -3.32 -4.24
N GLU A 27 -0.32 -2.15 -3.79
CA GLU A 27 0.49 -1.27 -4.62
C GLU A 27 1.75 -1.98 -5.10
N ARG A 28 2.14 -1.69 -6.35
CA ARG A 28 3.39 -2.19 -6.90
C ARG A 28 4.55 -1.54 -6.15
N THR A 29 5.52 -2.35 -5.77
CA THR A 29 6.74 -1.88 -5.12
C THR A 29 7.62 -1.14 -6.14
N ALA A 30 8.59 -0.35 -5.63
CA ALA A 30 9.58 0.33 -6.47
C ALA A 30 10.29 -0.63 -7.46
N GLY A 31 10.66 -1.84 -7.00
CA GLY A 31 11.24 -2.87 -7.85
C GLY A 31 10.27 -3.41 -8.91
N ALA A 32 8.99 -3.56 -8.57
CA ALA A 32 7.96 -4.03 -9.51
C ALA A 32 7.68 -3.03 -10.64
N ILE A 33 7.93 -1.74 -10.43
CA ILE A 33 7.85 -0.70 -11.48
C ILE A 33 9.21 -0.34 -12.08
N ARG A 34 10.28 -1.05 -11.71
CA ARG A 34 11.66 -0.80 -12.15
C ARG A 34 12.10 0.65 -11.94
N LEU A 35 11.73 1.23 -10.79
CA LEU A 35 12.20 2.55 -10.41
C LEU A 35 13.74 2.50 -10.24
N PRO A 36 14.52 3.31 -10.98
CA PRO A 36 15.97 3.32 -10.86
C PRO A 36 16.41 3.93 -9.53
N GLY A 37 17.60 3.54 -9.07
CA GLY A 37 18.22 4.05 -7.85
C GLY A 37 17.88 3.26 -6.58
N GLU A 38 18.31 3.79 -5.45
CA GLU A 38 18.04 3.19 -4.13
C GLU A 38 16.73 3.70 -3.53
N ARG A 39 16.27 3.05 -2.46
CA ARG A 39 15.09 3.48 -1.69
C ARG A 39 15.52 4.12 -0.36
N PRO A 40 15.97 5.39 -0.35
CA PRO A 40 16.32 6.09 0.88
C PRO A 40 15.08 6.38 1.73
N ALA A 41 15.32 6.78 2.98
CA ALA A 41 14.27 7.29 3.85
C ALA A 41 13.51 8.44 3.18
N GLY A 42 12.18 8.44 3.28
CA GLY A 42 11.32 9.41 2.60
C GLY A 42 10.74 8.93 1.27
N VAL A 43 11.16 7.77 0.74
CA VAL A 43 10.54 7.16 -0.45
C VAL A 43 9.43 6.18 -0.04
N TRP A 44 8.19 6.63 -0.23
CA TRP A 44 6.97 5.90 0.14
C TRP A 44 6.13 5.57 -1.09
N THR A 45 5.34 4.49 -1.01
CA THR A 45 4.25 4.30 -1.96
C THR A 45 3.12 5.27 -1.63
N ALA A 46 2.29 5.62 -2.61
CA ALA A 46 1.25 6.64 -2.43
C ALA A 46 0.26 6.24 -1.32
N GLY A 47 -0.15 4.98 -1.23
CA GLY A 47 -1.04 4.52 -0.15
C GLY A 47 -0.36 4.42 1.21
N ALA A 48 0.96 4.23 1.27
CA ALA A 48 1.69 4.30 2.53
C ALA A 48 1.70 5.74 3.08
N ALA A 49 1.96 6.72 2.20
CA ALA A 49 1.83 8.14 2.54
C ALA A 49 0.39 8.51 2.92
N GLN A 50 -0.60 7.98 2.20
CA GLN A 50 -2.01 8.16 2.52
C GLN A 50 -2.38 7.63 3.91
N ARG A 51 -1.86 6.45 4.27
CA ARG A 51 -2.08 5.84 5.57
C ARG A 51 -1.51 6.69 6.70
N LEU A 52 -0.32 7.28 6.51
CA LEU A 52 0.30 8.18 7.50
C LEU A 52 -0.60 9.37 7.79
N VAL A 53 -1.10 10.04 6.74
CA VAL A 53 -1.99 11.19 6.91
C VAL A 53 -3.33 10.76 7.53
N ASN A 54 -4.01 9.78 6.93
CA ASN A 54 -5.40 9.48 7.30
C ASN A 54 -5.56 8.73 8.62
N LEU A 55 -4.64 7.82 8.95
CA LEU A 55 -4.78 6.99 10.16
C LEU A 55 -3.95 7.51 11.32
N HIS A 56 -2.83 8.18 11.04
CA HIS A 56 -1.89 8.61 12.07
C HIS A 56 -1.82 10.13 12.23
N GLY A 57 -2.44 10.90 11.33
CA GLY A 57 -2.36 12.37 11.36
C GLY A 57 -0.93 12.90 11.14
N LEU A 58 -0.09 12.12 10.46
CA LEU A 58 1.33 12.46 10.24
C LEU A 58 1.57 12.84 8.79
N LEU A 59 2.23 13.99 8.60
CA LEU A 59 2.65 14.41 7.27
C LEU A 59 3.90 13.63 6.82
N PRO A 60 3.89 13.04 5.62
CA PRO A 60 5.05 12.33 5.07
C PRO A 60 6.23 13.26 4.77
N GLY A 61 5.98 14.57 4.67
CA GLY A 61 6.99 15.63 4.52
C GLY A 61 6.34 16.96 4.16
N ARG A 62 7.07 18.07 4.32
CA ARG A 62 6.60 19.43 3.96
C ARG A 62 6.88 19.81 2.50
N ARG A 63 7.77 19.07 1.84
CA ARG A 63 8.09 19.22 0.42
C ARG A 63 8.13 17.83 -0.16
N VAL A 64 7.17 17.52 -1.01
CA VAL A 64 6.96 16.18 -1.55
C VAL A 64 6.96 16.22 -3.06
N LEU A 65 7.50 15.16 -3.67
CA LEU A 65 7.37 14.86 -5.09
C LEU A 65 6.52 13.60 -5.23
N ILE A 66 5.49 13.67 -6.05
CA ILE A 66 4.64 12.52 -6.37
C ILE A 66 4.98 12.06 -7.78
N LEU A 67 5.35 10.79 -7.91
CA LEU A 67 5.66 10.15 -9.19
C LEU A 67 4.66 9.03 -9.47
N GLY A 68 3.94 9.16 -10.57
CA GLY A 68 3.01 8.13 -11.06
C GLY A 68 1.77 8.72 -11.70
N SER A 69 1.04 7.89 -12.43
CA SER A 69 -0.20 8.26 -13.15
C SER A 69 -1.46 7.63 -12.58
N GLY A 70 -1.36 6.95 -11.43
CA GLY A 70 -2.50 6.28 -10.81
C GLY A 70 -3.36 7.23 -9.99
N ASP A 71 -4.66 6.95 -9.89
CA ASP A 71 -5.64 7.77 -9.16
C ASP A 71 -5.24 8.04 -7.71
N ILE A 72 -4.58 7.07 -7.06
CA ILE A 72 -4.08 7.24 -5.69
C ILE A 72 -3.01 8.34 -5.59
N GLY A 73 -2.19 8.51 -6.62
CA GLY A 73 -1.20 9.59 -6.70
C GLY A 73 -1.87 10.94 -6.81
N LEU A 74 -2.93 11.05 -7.62
CA LEU A 74 -3.73 12.28 -7.75
C LEU A 74 -4.49 12.63 -6.46
N ILE A 75 -5.09 11.64 -5.81
CA ILE A 75 -5.72 11.85 -4.49
C ILE A 75 -4.69 12.34 -3.48
N MET A 76 -3.48 11.78 -3.51
CA MET A 76 -2.41 12.21 -2.62
C MET A 76 -1.84 13.57 -2.96
N SER A 77 -1.83 14.00 -4.23
CA SER A 77 -1.42 15.37 -4.57
C SER A 77 -2.39 16.38 -3.99
N THR A 78 -3.69 16.14 -4.12
CA THR A 78 -4.70 17.00 -3.48
C THR A 78 -4.56 17.03 -1.96
N ARG A 79 -4.30 15.88 -1.31
CA ARG A 79 -4.09 15.88 0.16
C ARG A 79 -2.83 16.62 0.57
N ALA A 80 -1.73 16.41 -0.14
CA ALA A 80 -0.47 17.08 0.18
C ALA A 80 -0.49 18.59 -0.07
N GLU A 81 -1.39 19.09 -0.93
CA GLU A 81 -1.61 20.53 -1.12
C GLU A 81 -2.42 21.18 0.01
N ASN A 82 -3.29 20.42 0.68
CA ASN A 82 -4.20 20.94 1.70
C ASN A 82 -3.67 20.80 3.15
N GLU A 83 -2.50 20.19 3.31
CA GLU A 83 -1.85 19.90 4.60
C GLU A 83 -0.52 20.65 4.73
#